data_AF-A0A4S8R5E3-F1
#
_entry.id   AF-A0A4S8R5E3-F1
#
_cell.length_a   1.000
_cell.length_b   1.000
_cell.length_c   1.000
_cell.angle_alpha   90.00
_cell.angle_beta   90.00
_cell.angle_gamma   90.00
#
_symmetry.space_group_name_H-M   'P 1'
#
loop_
_entity.id
_entity.type
_entity.pdbx_description
1 polymer ?
#
loop_
_entity_poly.entity_id
_entity_poly.type
_entity_poly.pdbx_seq_one_letter_code
_entity_poly.pdbx_strand_id
1 'polypeptide(L)'
;MTSPSSSTSALAPLVPPYLYDLSPTIHKWCALRCADIVALTTRGVYFEDKLIHHYLNHPIRYIKLIGLIVSIDTFARRRVYTIDDSSGVCIECVALLPLSSPEAPSNSHSHPPPSNTPSITTPQIPWNDITECKVVRILGIMGSYMHVPQLQIVKMGIVGSTDVERKWWDECRELKDPERGILGREWVVGSEEVERWKRRERRRKAREEEKRGGGRDGRAVKKKVGSGSGSGRREDTERAEEKRELARKKMANPQPHPSTNTSHPNPNPSRPPHETSPNKPLPRPPIKKRFIPTILPDLSNYDTFGY
;
A
#
# COMPACT_ATOMS: atom_id res chain seq x y z
N MET A 1 11.99 -9.25 -58.13
CA MET A 1 12.23 -8.20 -57.13
C MET A 1 10.95 -8.01 -56.34
N THR A 2 10.82 -8.70 -55.21
CA THR A 2 9.67 -8.59 -54.31
C THR A 2 9.99 -7.58 -53.22
N SER A 3 9.26 -6.47 -53.22
CA SER A 3 9.34 -5.41 -52.23
C SER A 3 9.04 -5.97 -50.83
N PRO A 4 9.82 -5.63 -49.78
CA PRO A 4 9.49 -6.04 -48.43
C PRO A 4 8.28 -5.23 -47.94
N SER A 5 7.22 -5.93 -47.54
CA SER A 5 6.08 -5.34 -46.82
C SER A 5 6.57 -4.80 -45.48
N SER A 6 6.56 -3.48 -45.33
CA SER A 6 6.72 -2.81 -44.05
C SER A 6 5.51 -3.14 -43.16
N SER A 7 5.60 -4.22 -42.38
CA SER A 7 4.67 -4.49 -41.30
C SER A 7 4.96 -3.48 -40.18
N THR A 8 4.32 -2.31 -40.26
CA THR A 8 4.21 -1.40 -39.13
C THR A 8 3.47 -2.18 -38.03
N SER A 9 4.20 -2.74 -37.07
CA SER A 9 3.64 -3.49 -35.95
C SER A 9 2.71 -2.55 -35.17
N ALA A 10 1.41 -2.62 -35.43
CA ALA A 10 0.44 -1.84 -34.70
C ALA A 10 0.48 -2.26 -33.23
N LEU A 11 0.65 -1.30 -32.32
CA LEU A 11 0.62 -1.58 -30.89
C LEU A 11 -0.74 -2.19 -30.50
N ALA A 12 -0.71 -3.20 -29.64
CA ALA A 12 -1.90 -3.82 -29.05
C ALA A 12 -2.90 -2.75 -28.56
N PRO A 13 -4.22 -2.90 -28.80
CA PRO A 13 -5.22 -1.94 -28.34
C PRO A 13 -5.23 -1.82 -26.81
N LEU A 14 -5.38 -0.60 -26.31
CA LEU A 14 -5.50 -0.37 -24.87
C LEU A 14 -6.89 -0.75 -24.36
N VAL A 15 -6.90 -1.42 -23.21
CA VAL A 15 -8.11 -1.59 -22.41
C VAL A 15 -8.48 -0.22 -21.80
N PRO A 16 -9.77 0.14 -21.70
CA PRO A 16 -10.17 1.40 -21.08
C PRO A 16 -9.70 1.54 -19.61
N PRO A 17 -9.27 2.73 -19.16
CA PRO A 17 -8.70 2.93 -17.82
C PRO A 17 -9.62 2.55 -16.66
N TYR A 18 -10.95 2.69 -16.84
CA TYR A 18 -11.92 2.29 -15.81
C TYR A 18 -11.96 0.78 -15.54
N LEU A 19 -11.35 -0.03 -16.41
CA LEU A 19 -11.18 -1.48 -16.24
C LEU A 19 -9.79 -1.85 -15.72
N TYR A 20 -8.89 -0.89 -15.47
CA TYR A 20 -7.52 -1.21 -15.05
C TYR A 20 -7.48 -1.99 -13.74
N ASP A 21 -8.45 -1.84 -12.84
CA ASP A 21 -8.57 -2.67 -11.63
C ASP A 21 -8.73 -4.18 -11.91
N LEU A 22 -9.04 -4.57 -13.15
CA LEU A 22 -9.07 -5.97 -13.60
C LEU A 22 -7.73 -6.43 -14.16
N SER A 23 -6.79 -5.51 -14.38
CA SER A 23 -5.47 -5.86 -14.91
C SER A 23 -4.73 -6.78 -13.95
N PRO A 24 -4.08 -7.84 -14.45
CA PRO A 24 -3.23 -8.68 -13.63
C PRO A 24 -1.99 -7.95 -13.10
N THR A 25 -1.66 -6.76 -13.61
CA THR A 25 -0.41 -6.02 -13.31
C THR A 25 -0.61 -4.70 -12.57
N ILE A 26 -1.81 -4.09 -12.59
CA ILE A 26 -1.99 -2.69 -12.10
C ILE A 26 -1.63 -2.53 -10.63
N HIS A 27 -1.91 -3.57 -9.83
CA HIS A 27 -1.72 -3.62 -8.38
C HIS A 27 -0.69 -4.71 -8.03
N LYS A 28 0.32 -4.95 -8.89
CA LYS A 28 1.39 -5.92 -8.64
C LYS A 28 2.76 -5.40 -9.01
N TRP A 29 3.76 -5.78 -8.21
CA TRP A 29 5.18 -5.58 -8.53
C TRP A 29 5.57 -6.49 -9.70
N CYS A 30 5.87 -5.89 -10.85
CA CYS A 30 6.32 -6.62 -12.03
C CYS A 30 7.84 -6.70 -12.03
N ALA A 31 8.41 -7.91 -12.05
CA ALA A 31 9.84 -8.13 -12.21
C ALA A 31 10.24 -7.83 -13.66
N LEU A 32 10.96 -6.73 -13.89
CA LEU A 32 11.33 -6.25 -15.22
C LEU A 32 12.83 -5.98 -15.31
N ARG A 33 13.42 -6.32 -16.47
CA ARG A 33 14.82 -6.03 -16.79
C ARG A 33 15.00 -4.55 -17.16
N CYS A 34 16.22 -4.02 -17.10
CA CYS A 34 16.49 -2.63 -17.52
C CYS A 34 15.99 -2.36 -18.95
N ALA A 35 16.24 -3.28 -19.89
CA ALA A 35 15.75 -3.20 -21.26
C ALA A 35 14.22 -3.15 -21.36
N ASP A 36 13.51 -3.93 -20.54
CA ASP A 36 12.04 -3.93 -20.53
C ASP A 36 11.49 -2.59 -20.02
N ILE A 37 12.13 -2.04 -18.97
CA ILE A 37 11.70 -0.78 -18.34
C ILE A 37 11.87 0.39 -19.32
N VAL A 38 13.00 0.45 -20.01
CA VAL A 38 13.27 1.48 -21.03
C VAL A 38 12.34 1.34 -22.24
N ALA A 39 11.93 0.11 -22.57
CA ALA A 39 11.00 -0.16 -23.67
C ALA A 39 9.51 0.06 -23.30
N LEU A 40 9.18 0.36 -22.04
CA LEU A 40 7.80 0.64 -21.65
C LEU A 40 7.25 1.86 -22.42
N THR A 41 6.07 1.68 -22.99
CA THR A 41 5.44 2.72 -23.81
C THR A 41 4.62 3.67 -22.95
N THR A 42 4.80 4.97 -23.20
CA THR A 42 3.90 6.01 -22.67
C THR A 42 2.83 6.30 -23.70
N ARG A 43 1.57 6.00 -23.37
CA ARG A 43 0.43 6.13 -24.30
C ARG A 43 -0.57 7.21 -23.90
N GLY A 44 -0.13 8.17 -23.08
CA GLY A 44 -0.95 9.32 -22.64
C GLY A 44 -2.12 8.96 -21.72
N VAL A 45 -2.08 7.81 -21.06
CA VAL A 45 -3.13 7.35 -20.16
C VAL A 45 -2.79 7.63 -18.71
N TYR A 46 -3.77 8.12 -17.97
CA TYR A 46 -3.67 8.39 -16.54
C TYR A 46 -4.56 7.44 -15.74
N PHE A 47 -4.06 6.99 -14.60
CA PHE A 47 -4.79 6.21 -13.60
C PHE A 47 -4.47 6.79 -12.23
N GLU A 48 -5.49 7.11 -11.43
CA GLU A 48 -5.33 7.84 -10.15
C GLU A 48 -4.46 9.11 -10.29
N ASP A 49 -4.73 9.92 -11.32
CA ASP A 49 -4.01 11.17 -11.64
C ASP A 49 -2.50 11.00 -11.92
N LYS A 50 -2.05 9.75 -12.17
CA LYS A 50 -0.66 9.43 -12.49
C LYS A 50 -0.55 8.84 -13.88
N LEU A 51 0.48 9.25 -14.60
CA LEU A 51 0.81 8.69 -15.90
C LEU A 51 1.14 7.19 -15.74
N ILE A 52 0.48 6.34 -16.53
CA ILE A 52 0.74 4.89 -16.57
C ILE A 52 1.51 4.54 -17.83
N HIS A 53 2.40 3.56 -17.67
CA HIS A 53 3.20 2.99 -18.74
C HIS A 53 2.67 1.62 -19.13
N HIS A 54 2.99 1.16 -20.34
CA HIS A 54 2.49 -0.11 -20.86
C HIS A 54 3.58 -0.99 -21.41
N TYR A 55 3.53 -2.26 -21.02
CA TYR A 55 4.18 -3.35 -21.74
C TYR A 55 3.10 -4.02 -22.59
N LEU A 56 3.25 -4.02 -23.92
CA LEU A 56 2.14 -4.28 -24.85
C LEU A 56 0.95 -3.37 -24.53
N ASN A 57 -0.13 -3.94 -23.98
CA ASN A 57 -1.30 -3.22 -23.49
C ASN A 57 -1.57 -3.44 -21.99
N HIS A 58 -0.66 -4.08 -21.24
CA HIS A 58 -0.76 -4.23 -19.79
C HIS A 58 -0.30 -2.95 -19.08
N PRO A 59 -1.12 -2.36 -18.18
CA PRO A 59 -0.70 -1.19 -17.42
C PRO A 59 0.33 -1.57 -16.34
N ILE A 60 1.49 -0.93 -16.37
CA ILE A 60 2.59 -1.14 -15.43
C ILE A 60 2.72 0.07 -14.52
N ARG A 61 2.58 -0.16 -13.21
CA ARG A 61 2.67 0.87 -12.17
C ARG A 61 3.85 0.63 -11.22
N TYR A 62 4.06 -0.63 -10.85
CA TYR A 62 5.01 -1.05 -9.81
C TYR A 62 6.05 -1.99 -10.41
N ILE A 63 7.33 -1.65 -10.23
CA ILE A 63 8.45 -2.35 -10.86
C ILE A 63 9.39 -2.89 -9.78
N LYS A 64 9.78 -4.16 -9.93
CA LYS A 64 10.85 -4.83 -9.20
C LYS A 64 12.04 -5.02 -10.14
N LEU A 65 13.20 -4.52 -9.75
CA LEU A 65 14.45 -4.61 -10.51
C LEU A 65 15.56 -5.20 -9.62
N ILE A 66 16.41 -6.06 -10.18
CA ILE A 66 17.70 -6.44 -9.59
C ILE A 66 18.81 -6.09 -10.57
N GLY A 67 19.89 -5.49 -10.08
CA GLY A 67 21.07 -5.19 -10.87
C GLY A 67 22.23 -4.65 -10.04
N LEU A 68 23.38 -4.53 -10.69
CA LEU A 68 24.61 -4.00 -10.13
C LEU A 68 24.62 -2.47 -10.21
N ILE A 69 25.04 -1.81 -9.12
CA ILE A 69 25.28 -0.37 -9.12
C ILE A 69 26.60 -0.09 -9.83
N VAL A 70 26.53 0.55 -11.00
CA VAL A 70 27.72 0.93 -11.77
C VAL A 70 28.21 2.35 -11.44
N SER A 71 27.31 3.25 -11.01
CA SER A 71 27.68 4.59 -10.54
C SER A 71 26.71 5.11 -9.49
N ILE A 72 27.22 5.99 -8.62
CA ILE A 72 26.40 6.74 -7.66
C ILE A 72 26.66 8.24 -7.78
N ASP A 73 25.66 8.98 -8.24
CA ASP A 73 25.68 10.43 -8.32
C ASP A 73 24.88 11.04 -7.17
N THR A 74 25.55 11.79 -6.30
CA THR A 74 24.90 12.44 -5.15
C THR A 74 24.69 13.93 -5.42
N PHE A 75 23.43 14.36 -5.32
CA PHE A 75 23.01 15.76 -5.40
C PHE A 75 22.41 16.21 -4.07
N ALA A 76 22.24 17.53 -3.88
CA ALA A 76 21.80 18.13 -2.62
C ALA A 76 20.54 17.51 -1.98
N ARG A 77 19.60 16.97 -2.78
CA ARG A 77 18.32 16.40 -2.29
C ARG A 77 18.03 15.00 -2.80
N ARG A 78 18.93 14.40 -3.57
CA ARG A 78 18.69 13.10 -4.20
C ARG A 78 19.99 12.38 -4.49
N ARG A 79 19.92 11.06 -4.54
CA ARG A 79 20.98 10.20 -5.06
C ARG A 79 20.44 9.47 -6.28
N VAL A 80 21.25 9.42 -7.33
CA VAL A 80 20.96 8.72 -8.58
C VAL A 80 21.91 7.53 -8.66
N TYR A 81 21.37 6.36 -8.93
CA TYR A 81 22.11 5.12 -9.09
C TYR A 81 21.96 4.68 -10.53
N THR A 82 23.07 4.47 -11.23
CA THR A 82 23.01 3.79 -12.52
C THR A 82 23.06 2.29 -12.28
N ILE A 83 22.05 1.57 -12.77
CA ILE A 83 21.88 0.13 -12.55
C ILE A 83 22.07 -0.62 -13.86
N ASP A 84 22.96 -1.60 -13.84
CA ASP A 84 23.17 -2.57 -14.92
C ASP A 84 22.69 -3.95 -14.47
N ASP A 85 21.80 -4.57 -15.24
CA ASP A 85 21.35 -5.94 -15.01
C ASP A 85 21.82 -6.90 -16.12
N SER A 86 22.68 -6.44 -17.03
CA SER A 86 23.17 -7.13 -18.21
C SER A 86 22.10 -7.45 -19.26
N SER A 87 20.98 -6.73 -19.27
CA SER A 87 19.98 -6.82 -20.36
C SER A 87 20.32 -5.98 -21.61
N GLY A 88 21.47 -5.32 -21.61
CA GLY A 88 21.98 -4.54 -22.75
C GLY A 88 21.81 -3.03 -22.62
N VAL A 89 21.12 -2.55 -21.58
CA VAL A 89 21.01 -1.12 -21.24
C VAL A 89 21.07 -0.92 -19.73
N CYS A 90 21.59 0.22 -19.30
CA CYS A 90 21.51 0.67 -17.91
C CYS A 90 20.28 1.57 -17.70
N ILE A 91 19.81 1.67 -16.46
CA ILE A 91 18.75 2.61 -16.08
C ILE A 91 19.14 3.43 -14.85
N GLU A 92 18.77 4.71 -14.86
CA GLU A 92 18.91 5.58 -13.70
C GLU A 92 17.78 5.34 -12.70
N CYS A 93 18.15 5.03 -11.45
CA CYS A 93 17.27 4.85 -10.32
C CYS A 93 17.46 6.00 -9.34
N VAL A 94 16.41 6.74 -9.02
CA VAL A 94 16.49 7.99 -8.25
C VAL A 94 15.85 7.83 -6.89
N ALA A 95 16.58 8.18 -5.83
CA ALA A 95 16.05 8.23 -4.47
C ALA A 95 16.19 9.65 -3.88
N LEU A 96 15.13 10.14 -3.26
CA LEU A 96 15.21 11.38 -2.47
C LEU A 96 15.96 11.13 -1.17
N LEU A 97 16.91 12.01 -0.85
CA LEU A 97 17.65 11.93 0.40
C LEU A 97 16.74 12.37 1.56
N PRO A 98 16.87 11.75 2.75
CA PRO A 98 16.24 12.28 3.96
C PRO A 98 16.64 13.74 4.16
N LEU A 99 15.69 14.58 4.55
CA LEU A 99 15.99 15.95 4.93
C LEU A 99 16.85 15.90 6.20
N SER A 100 18.09 16.39 6.13
CA SER A 100 18.89 16.64 7.32
C SER A 100 18.14 17.63 8.19
N SER A 101 17.59 17.20 9.34
CA SER A 101 17.04 18.15 10.29
C SER A 101 18.22 18.97 10.82
N PRO A 102 18.22 20.31 10.69
CA PRO A 102 19.12 21.10 11.51
C PRO A 102 18.79 20.79 12.98
N GLU A 103 19.82 20.65 13.81
CA GLU A 103 19.70 20.41 15.25
C GLU A 103 18.59 21.29 15.85
N ALA A 104 17.48 20.68 16.25
CA ALA A 104 16.52 21.31 17.12
C ALA A 104 16.93 20.97 18.57
N PRO A 105 17.06 21.96 19.46
CA PRO A 105 17.39 21.69 20.85
C PRO A 105 16.29 20.82 21.46
N SER A 106 16.71 19.77 22.15
CA SER A 106 15.86 18.81 22.84
C SER A 106 14.87 19.52 23.77
N ASN A 107 13.62 19.68 23.36
CA ASN A 107 12.48 19.65 24.26
C ASN A 107 11.13 19.63 23.53
N SER A 108 10.22 18.87 24.13
CA SER A 108 8.78 18.71 23.87
C SER A 108 8.35 17.61 22.89
N HIS A 109 7.66 16.64 23.49
CA HIS A 109 6.90 15.56 22.88
C HIS A 109 5.76 16.10 22.01
N SER A 110 5.86 15.92 20.68
CA SER A 110 4.72 15.68 19.78
C SER A 110 5.21 15.52 18.33
N HIS A 111 6.13 14.59 18.09
CA HIS A 111 6.32 14.10 16.73
C HIS A 111 5.24 13.06 16.43
N PRO A 112 4.43 13.21 15.36
CA PRO A 112 3.66 12.08 14.87
C PRO A 112 4.63 10.94 14.56
N PRO A 113 4.28 9.67 14.85
CA PRO A 113 5.17 8.55 14.57
C PRO A 113 5.56 8.60 13.08
N PRO A 114 6.83 8.34 12.73
CA PRO A 114 7.21 8.24 11.33
C PRO A 114 6.27 7.23 10.68
N SER A 115 5.58 7.63 9.62
CA SER A 115 4.80 6.66 8.86
C SER A 115 5.79 5.65 8.30
N ASN A 116 5.80 4.43 8.83
CA ASN A 116 6.69 3.34 8.39
C ASN A 116 6.42 2.88 6.94
N THR A 117 5.53 3.55 6.22
CA THR A 117 5.19 3.25 4.83
C THR A 117 6.25 3.83 3.89
N PRO A 118 7.02 2.99 3.17
CA PRO A 118 7.99 3.49 2.20
C PRO A 118 7.26 4.19 1.05
N SER A 119 7.85 5.27 0.54
CA SER A 119 7.31 6.05 -0.59
C SER A 119 8.44 6.69 -1.38
N ILE A 120 8.16 7.26 -2.55
CA ILE A 120 9.17 8.01 -3.31
C ILE A 120 9.69 9.25 -2.55
N THR A 121 8.89 9.82 -1.65
CA THR A 121 9.24 10.99 -0.84
C THR A 121 10.02 10.62 0.42
N THR A 122 9.86 9.38 0.87
CA THR A 122 10.49 8.80 2.06
C THR A 122 10.93 7.37 1.75
N PRO A 123 11.94 7.19 0.87
CA PRO A 123 12.32 5.86 0.42
C PRO A 123 13.04 5.09 1.52
N GLN A 124 12.82 3.77 1.59
CA GLN A 124 13.48 2.89 2.54
C GLN A 124 14.76 2.31 1.91
N ILE A 125 15.91 2.86 2.29
CA ILE A 125 17.23 2.49 1.74
C ILE A 125 18.26 2.40 2.87
N PRO A 126 19.09 1.34 2.93
CA PRO A 126 20.22 1.25 3.86
C PRO A 126 21.39 2.13 3.40
N TRP A 127 21.24 3.45 3.50
CA TRP A 127 22.12 4.45 2.86
C TRP A 127 23.63 4.29 3.11
N ASN A 128 24.01 3.75 4.26
CA ASN A 128 25.41 3.56 4.66
C ASN A 128 26.03 2.28 4.07
N ASP A 129 25.21 1.29 3.70
CA ASP A 129 25.68 0.00 3.20
C ASP A 129 25.73 -0.06 1.66
N ILE A 130 25.02 0.87 1.01
CA ILE A 130 24.93 0.95 -0.45
C ILE A 130 26.17 1.66 -1.02
N THR A 131 26.98 0.90 -1.76
CA THR A 131 28.15 1.39 -2.49
C THR A 131 28.08 0.93 -3.96
N GLU A 132 28.95 1.50 -4.80
CA GLU A 132 29.21 0.96 -6.15
C GLU A 132 29.63 -0.50 -6.08
N CYS A 133 29.42 -1.22 -7.20
CA CYS A 133 29.69 -2.65 -7.36
C CYS A 133 28.85 -3.57 -6.47
N LYS A 134 27.86 -3.06 -5.73
CA LYS A 134 26.88 -3.90 -5.03
C LYS A 134 25.74 -4.27 -5.97
N VAL A 135 25.30 -5.52 -5.88
CA VAL A 135 24.03 -5.96 -6.46
C VAL A 135 22.90 -5.57 -5.51
N VAL A 136 21.89 -4.91 -6.04
CA VAL A 136 20.74 -4.41 -5.29
C VAL A 136 19.44 -4.85 -5.90
N ARG A 137 18.44 -5.01 -5.05
CA ARG A 137 17.04 -5.15 -5.41
C ARG A 137 16.31 -3.84 -5.14
N ILE A 138 15.49 -3.43 -6.09
CA ILE A 138 14.82 -2.13 -6.10
C ILE A 138 13.33 -2.37 -6.33
N LEU A 139 12.52 -1.74 -5.49
CA LEU A 139 11.11 -1.50 -5.76
C LEU A 139 10.96 -0.03 -6.14
N GLY A 140 10.35 0.25 -7.27
CA GLY A 140 10.15 1.61 -7.73
C GLY A 140 8.94 1.81 -8.64
N ILE A 141 8.68 3.07 -8.94
CA ILE A 141 7.66 3.50 -9.89
C ILE A 141 8.31 4.27 -11.02
N MET A 142 7.70 4.24 -12.20
CA MET A 142 8.23 4.99 -13.35
C MET A 142 8.21 6.50 -13.09
N GLY A 143 9.29 7.14 -13.48
CA GLY A 143 9.42 8.59 -13.63
C GLY A 143 10.16 8.91 -14.92
N SER A 144 10.36 10.20 -15.15
CA SER A 144 11.23 10.66 -16.24
C SER A 144 11.91 11.96 -15.86
N TYR A 145 13.07 12.19 -16.47
CA TYR A 145 13.79 13.46 -16.39
C TYR A 145 14.31 13.78 -17.78
N MET A 146 13.99 14.97 -18.30
CA MET A 146 14.38 15.39 -19.65
C MET A 146 14.06 14.34 -20.73
N HIS A 147 12.86 13.72 -20.63
CA HIS A 147 12.40 12.64 -21.52
C HIS A 147 13.14 11.30 -21.41
N VAL A 148 14.13 11.18 -20.52
CA VAL A 148 14.79 9.91 -20.22
C VAL A 148 14.00 9.17 -19.13
N PRO A 149 13.64 7.88 -19.32
CA PRO A 149 12.95 7.10 -18.31
C PRO A 149 13.86 6.87 -17.10
N GLN A 150 13.31 7.04 -15.90
CA GLN A 150 14.00 6.81 -14.64
C GLN A 150 13.10 5.99 -13.71
N LEU A 151 13.70 5.19 -12.83
CA LEU A 151 12.96 4.48 -11.80
C LEU A 151 13.02 5.27 -10.48
N GLN A 152 11.90 5.77 -9.99
CA GLN A 152 11.83 6.43 -8.68
C GLN A 152 11.78 5.37 -7.59
N ILE A 153 12.84 5.32 -6.77
CA ILE A 153 13.03 4.30 -5.74
C ILE A 153 12.03 4.54 -4.61
N VAL A 154 11.36 3.47 -4.24
CA VAL A 154 10.51 3.36 -3.06
C VAL A 154 11.24 2.59 -1.96
N LYS A 155 11.87 1.47 -2.34
CA LYS A 155 12.65 0.63 -1.43
C LYS A 155 13.85 0.04 -2.16
N MET A 156 15.00 -0.02 -1.50
CA MET A 156 16.21 -0.65 -2.01
C MET A 156 16.83 -1.52 -0.93
N GLY A 157 17.42 -2.65 -1.32
CA GLY A 157 18.19 -3.51 -0.43
C GLY A 157 19.31 -4.23 -1.18
N ILE A 158 20.35 -4.63 -0.45
CA ILE A 158 21.47 -5.39 -1.01
C ILE A 158 21.01 -6.83 -1.26
N VAL A 159 21.44 -7.41 -2.38
CA VAL A 159 21.27 -8.82 -2.69
C VAL A 159 22.49 -9.58 -2.15
N GLY A 160 22.23 -10.58 -1.31
CA GLY A 160 23.30 -11.31 -0.60
C GLY A 160 23.86 -12.51 -1.34
N SER A 161 23.21 -12.99 -2.42
CA SER A 161 23.67 -14.16 -3.18
C SER A 161 23.20 -14.15 -4.64
N THR A 162 23.98 -14.79 -5.49
CA THR A 162 23.66 -14.97 -6.92
C THR A 162 22.44 -15.88 -7.14
N ASP A 163 22.08 -16.72 -6.16
CA ASP A 163 20.84 -17.52 -6.25
C ASP A 163 19.59 -16.64 -6.26
N VAL A 164 19.61 -15.51 -5.54
CA VAL A 164 18.50 -14.54 -5.56
C VAL A 164 18.43 -13.85 -6.93
N GLU A 165 19.57 -13.52 -7.52
CA GLU A 165 19.65 -12.96 -8.88
C GLU A 165 19.09 -13.93 -9.91
N ARG A 166 19.51 -15.21 -9.85
CA ARG A 166 19.03 -16.27 -10.74
C ARG A 166 17.51 -16.44 -10.65
N LYS A 167 16.97 -16.56 -9.43
CA LYS A 167 15.51 -16.69 -9.21
C LYS A 167 14.75 -15.49 -9.78
N TRP A 168 15.32 -14.29 -9.69
CA TRP A 168 14.72 -13.11 -10.27
C TRP A 168 14.77 -13.10 -11.80
N TRP A 169 15.85 -13.58 -12.42
CA TRP A 169 15.88 -13.77 -13.88
C TRP A 169 14.84 -14.78 -14.36
N ASP A 170 14.62 -15.86 -13.59
CA ASP A 170 13.58 -16.83 -13.87
C ASP A 170 12.18 -16.18 -13.75
N GLU A 171 11.93 -15.39 -12.70
CA GLU A 171 10.68 -14.62 -12.53
C GLU A 171 10.43 -13.65 -13.71
N CYS A 172 11.45 -12.91 -14.16
CA CYS A 172 11.36 -12.04 -15.33
C CYS A 172 11.03 -12.83 -16.61
N ARG A 173 11.64 -14.02 -16.78
CA ARG A 173 11.42 -14.88 -17.94
C ARG A 173 9.99 -15.43 -17.95
N GLU A 174 9.53 -15.97 -16.82
CA GLU A 174 8.18 -16.50 -16.66
C GLU A 174 7.11 -15.43 -16.87
N LEU A 175 7.33 -14.21 -16.37
CA LEU A 175 6.39 -13.12 -16.55
C LEU A 175 6.19 -12.77 -18.03
N LYS A 176 7.25 -12.87 -18.84
CA LYS A 176 7.28 -12.54 -20.27
C LYS A 176 7.15 -13.75 -21.20
N ASP A 177 6.98 -14.94 -20.65
CA ASP A 177 6.85 -16.17 -21.44
C ASP A 177 5.69 -16.05 -22.45
N PRO A 178 5.91 -16.27 -23.76
CA PRO A 178 4.89 -16.03 -24.78
C PRO A 178 3.63 -16.90 -24.64
N GLU A 179 3.76 -18.11 -24.10
CA GLU A 179 2.66 -19.06 -23.99
C GLU A 179 1.86 -18.84 -22.70
N ARG A 180 2.58 -18.69 -21.58
CA ARG A 180 2.02 -18.75 -20.23
C ARG A 180 2.11 -17.43 -19.49
N GLY A 181 3.14 -16.64 -19.79
CA GLY A 181 3.44 -15.38 -19.12
C GLY A 181 2.33 -14.35 -19.28
N ILE A 182 2.21 -13.49 -18.26
CA ILE A 182 1.21 -12.42 -18.25
C ILE A 182 1.55 -11.38 -19.31
N LEU A 183 2.82 -10.96 -19.36
CA LEU A 183 3.32 -9.95 -20.29
C LEU A 183 3.69 -10.50 -21.67
N GLY A 184 3.78 -11.83 -21.82
CA GLY A 184 4.10 -12.45 -23.11
C GLY A 184 2.96 -12.39 -24.13
N ARG A 185 1.74 -12.04 -23.70
CA ARG A 185 0.54 -11.94 -24.54
C ARG A 185 -0.23 -10.66 -24.25
N GLU A 186 -1.07 -10.26 -25.19
CA GLU A 186 -1.97 -9.13 -25.00
C GLU A 186 -2.96 -9.39 -23.85
N TRP A 187 -3.23 -8.35 -23.07
CA TRP A 187 -4.28 -8.35 -22.08
C TRP A 187 -5.64 -8.21 -22.76
N VAL A 188 -6.50 -9.20 -22.55
CA VAL A 188 -7.89 -9.19 -23.01
C VAL A 188 -8.80 -9.36 -21.81
N VAL A 189 -9.79 -8.47 -21.68
CA VAL A 189 -10.82 -8.56 -20.63
C VAL A 189 -12.07 -9.18 -21.24
N GLY A 190 -12.47 -10.35 -20.74
CA GLY A 190 -13.65 -11.05 -21.23
C GLY A 190 -14.95 -10.28 -20.92
N SER A 191 -15.95 -10.36 -21.80
CA SER A 191 -17.25 -9.71 -21.61
C SER A 191 -17.91 -10.10 -20.29
N GLU A 192 -17.81 -11.37 -19.89
CA GLU A 192 -18.30 -11.84 -18.60
C GLU A 192 -17.58 -11.22 -17.40
N GLU A 193 -16.28 -10.96 -17.51
CA GLU A 193 -15.49 -10.30 -16.48
C GLU A 193 -15.90 -8.83 -16.33
N VAL A 194 -16.08 -8.14 -17.45
CA VAL A 194 -16.61 -6.77 -17.49
C VAL A 194 -18.00 -6.71 -16.85
N GLU A 195 -18.91 -7.63 -17.19
CA GLU A 195 -20.25 -7.64 -16.61
C GLU A 195 -20.25 -7.99 -15.11
N ARG A 196 -19.37 -8.91 -14.68
CA ARG A 196 -19.14 -9.19 -13.26
C ARG A 196 -18.62 -7.95 -12.53
N TRP A 197 -17.68 -7.22 -13.11
CA TRP A 197 -17.15 -5.97 -12.57
C TRP A 197 -18.24 -4.90 -12.47
N LYS A 198 -18.99 -4.64 -13.55
CA LYS A 198 -20.12 -3.69 -13.55
C LYS A 198 -21.18 -4.05 -12.51
N ARG A 199 -21.46 -5.34 -12.30
CA ARG A 199 -22.39 -5.81 -11.26
C ARG A 199 -21.85 -5.54 -9.86
N ARG A 200 -20.56 -5.78 -9.61
CA ARG A 200 -19.91 -5.43 -8.33
C ARG A 200 -19.94 -3.93 -8.08
N GLU A 201 -19.68 -3.14 -9.11
CA GLU A 201 -19.61 -1.68 -9.02
C GLU A 201 -20.97 -1.05 -8.75
N ARG A 202 -22.04 -1.53 -9.42
CA ARG A 202 -23.43 -1.14 -9.09
C ARG A 202 -23.79 -1.44 -7.64
N ARG A 203 -23.39 -2.61 -7.13
CA ARG A 203 -23.61 -2.99 -5.73
C ARG A 203 -22.83 -2.11 -4.75
N ARG A 204 -21.58 -1.75 -5.08
CA ARG A 204 -20.76 -0.83 -4.28
C ARG A 204 -21.42 0.54 -4.19
N LYS A 205 -21.82 1.10 -5.32
CA LYS A 205 -22.49 2.41 -5.40
C LYS A 205 -23.81 2.44 -4.63
N ALA A 206 -24.66 1.41 -4.77
CA ALA A 206 -25.92 1.30 -4.03
C ALA A 206 -25.70 1.29 -2.50
N ARG A 207 -24.67 0.56 -2.01
CA ARG A 207 -24.30 0.55 -0.58
C ARG A 207 -23.77 1.90 -0.09
N GLU A 208 -23.04 2.62 -0.93
CA GLU A 208 -22.54 3.96 -0.59
C GLU A 208 -23.67 5.00 -0.56
N GLU A 209 -24.63 4.91 -1.47
CA GLU A 209 -25.83 5.75 -1.48
C GLU A 209 -26.72 5.47 -0.26
N GLU A 210 -26.94 4.21 0.10
CA GLU A 210 -27.67 3.83 1.33
C GLU A 210 -27.01 4.41 2.59
N LYS A 211 -25.68 4.30 2.70
CA LYS A 211 -24.91 4.90 3.82
C LYS A 211 -25.04 6.42 3.86
N ARG A 212 -25.14 7.09 2.72
CA ARG A 212 -25.31 8.56 2.64
C ARG A 212 -26.76 8.98 2.93
N GLY A 213 -27.75 8.18 2.55
CA GLY A 213 -29.18 8.44 2.75
C GLY A 213 -29.68 8.15 4.18
N GLY A 214 -29.13 7.14 4.85
CA GLY A 214 -29.59 6.71 6.18
C GLY A 214 -29.35 7.71 7.33
N GLY A 215 -28.58 8.77 7.10
CA GLY A 215 -28.23 9.77 8.12
C GLY A 215 -29.27 10.88 8.34
N ARG A 216 -30.22 11.09 7.42
CA ARG A 216 -31.18 12.21 7.52
C ARG A 216 -32.57 11.81 8.03
N ASP A 217 -33.08 10.63 7.69
CA ASP A 217 -34.48 10.28 7.99
C ASP A 217 -34.66 9.35 9.20
N GLY A 218 -33.59 8.68 9.67
CA GLY A 218 -33.68 7.70 10.76
C GLY A 218 -33.88 8.28 12.17
N ARG A 219 -33.62 9.58 12.39
CA ARG A 219 -33.70 10.20 13.74
C ARG A 219 -35.07 10.81 14.05
N ALA A 220 -35.90 11.11 13.04
CA ALA A 220 -37.21 11.71 13.23
C ALA A 220 -38.31 10.68 13.58
N VAL A 221 -38.17 9.43 13.11
CA VAL A 221 -39.22 8.41 13.27
C VAL A 221 -39.15 7.67 14.62
N LYS A 222 -37.98 7.63 15.28
CA LYS A 222 -37.81 6.87 16.53
C LYS A 222 -38.34 7.55 17.80
N LYS A 223 -38.88 8.78 17.70
CA LYS A 223 -39.43 9.52 18.86
C LYS A 223 -40.96 9.50 18.99
N LYS A 224 -41.68 8.77 18.12
CA LYS A 224 -43.16 8.71 18.13
C LYS A 224 -43.80 7.36 18.41
N VAL A 225 -43.02 6.30 18.67
CA VAL A 225 -43.57 4.94 18.96
C VAL A 225 -43.11 4.44 20.35
N GLY A 226 -43.22 5.32 21.36
CA GLY A 226 -42.82 5.03 22.73
C GLY A 226 -43.90 5.47 23.72
N SER A 227 -45.13 5.02 23.53
CA SER A 227 -46.19 5.06 24.56
C SER A 227 -47.29 4.07 24.19
N GLY A 228 -47.14 2.81 24.60
CA GLY A 228 -48.21 1.81 24.50
C GLY A 228 -47.72 0.39 24.82
N SER A 229 -48.11 -0.10 26.01
CA SER A 229 -48.20 -1.52 26.46
C SER A 229 -46.95 -2.41 26.34
N GLY A 230 -46.39 -3.05 27.37
CA GLY A 230 -46.99 -3.61 28.58
C GLY A 230 -47.30 -5.10 28.37
N SER A 231 -46.59 -5.98 29.09
CA SER A 231 -46.72 -7.45 29.17
C SER A 231 -45.77 -8.26 28.28
N GLY A 232 -44.84 -9.00 28.90
CA GLY A 232 -43.94 -9.92 28.20
C GLY A 232 -42.57 -10.14 28.87
N ARG A 233 -42.28 -9.46 29.99
CA ARG A 233 -40.93 -9.45 30.60
C ARG A 233 -40.81 -10.22 31.92
N ARG A 234 -41.75 -11.12 32.24
CA ARG A 234 -41.72 -11.90 33.48
C ARG A 234 -41.33 -13.37 33.31
N GLU A 235 -41.48 -13.96 32.12
CA GLU A 235 -41.20 -15.40 31.92
C GLU A 235 -39.72 -15.71 31.64
N ASP A 236 -38.96 -14.80 31.02
CA ASP A 236 -37.54 -15.03 30.71
C ASP A 236 -36.61 -14.96 31.93
N THR A 237 -37.05 -14.31 33.02
CA THR A 237 -36.25 -14.17 34.24
C THR A 237 -36.30 -15.42 35.12
N GLU A 238 -37.44 -16.13 35.21
CA GLU A 238 -37.56 -17.36 36.01
C GLU A 238 -36.78 -18.52 35.37
N ARG A 239 -36.81 -18.63 34.04
CA ARG A 239 -36.06 -19.68 33.30
C ARG A 239 -34.53 -19.51 33.42
N ALA A 240 -34.06 -18.28 33.61
CA ALA A 240 -32.65 -17.99 33.82
C ALA A 240 -32.18 -18.31 35.25
N GLU A 241 -33.05 -18.17 36.25
CA GLU A 241 -32.75 -18.52 37.64
C GLU A 241 -32.73 -20.04 37.88
N GLU A 242 -33.66 -20.81 37.32
CA GLU A 242 -33.65 -22.27 37.45
C GLU A 242 -32.37 -22.91 36.89
N LYS A 243 -31.88 -22.39 35.75
CA LYS A 243 -30.66 -22.88 35.12
C LYS A 243 -29.41 -22.57 35.98
N ARG A 244 -29.45 -21.50 36.76
CA ARG A 244 -28.37 -21.09 37.67
C ARG A 244 -28.38 -21.88 38.98
N GLU A 245 -29.57 -22.27 39.47
CA GLU A 245 -29.69 -23.11 40.67
C GLU A 245 -29.24 -24.56 40.42
N LEU A 246 -29.55 -25.12 39.25
CA LEU A 246 -29.09 -26.45 38.82
C LEU A 246 -27.57 -26.56 38.70
N ALA A 247 -26.90 -25.50 38.24
CA ALA A 247 -25.44 -25.45 38.21
C ALA A 247 -24.83 -25.43 39.62
N ARG A 248 -25.53 -24.85 40.60
CA ARG A 248 -25.05 -24.72 41.98
C ARG A 248 -25.15 -26.03 42.77
N LYS A 249 -26.16 -26.87 42.49
CA LYS A 249 -26.30 -28.20 43.10
C LYS A 249 -25.28 -29.23 42.61
N LYS A 250 -24.64 -29.02 41.45
CA LYS A 250 -23.71 -29.98 40.86
C LYS A 250 -22.26 -29.91 41.41
N MET A 251 -21.95 -28.93 42.26
CA MET A 251 -20.57 -28.69 42.76
C MET A 251 -20.36 -28.98 44.26
N ALA A 252 -21.23 -29.75 44.91
CA ALA A 252 -21.10 -30.05 46.34
C ALA A 252 -20.87 -31.55 46.62
N ASN A 253 -19.62 -32.03 46.57
CA ASN A 253 -19.03 -32.88 47.62
C ASN A 253 -17.47 -33.03 47.45
N PRO A 254 -16.64 -33.03 48.52
CA PRO A 254 -15.20 -32.69 48.48
C PRO A 254 -14.24 -33.84 48.88
N GLN A 255 -12.90 -33.56 48.84
CA GLN A 255 -11.80 -33.86 49.82
C GLN A 255 -10.40 -33.74 49.12
N PRO A 256 -9.24 -33.59 49.82
CA PRO A 256 -8.77 -32.45 50.66
C PRO A 256 -7.34 -31.89 50.30
N HIS A 257 -7.01 -30.78 50.97
CA HIS A 257 -5.84 -29.85 51.06
C HIS A 257 -4.42 -30.46 51.31
N PRO A 258 -3.24 -29.74 51.21
CA PRO A 258 -2.86 -28.45 51.87
C PRO A 258 -2.10 -27.41 50.96
N SER A 259 -2.22 -26.08 51.10
CA SER A 259 -2.02 -25.08 52.18
C SER A 259 -0.59 -24.55 52.30
N THR A 260 -0.37 -23.26 51.97
CA THR A 260 0.43 -22.24 52.70
C THR A 260 0.15 -20.86 52.06
N ASN A 261 -0.57 -19.93 52.72
CA ASN A 261 -0.08 -18.77 53.51
C ASN A 261 0.77 -17.76 52.69
N THR A 262 0.54 -16.43 52.64
CA THR A 262 0.18 -15.49 53.73
C THR A 262 -0.22 -14.09 53.17
N SER A 263 -1.15 -13.42 53.89
CA SER A 263 -1.29 -11.98 54.22
C SER A 263 -1.57 -10.85 53.18
N HIS A 264 -2.74 -10.23 53.37
CA HIS A 264 -3.26 -8.88 53.05
C HIS A 264 -2.42 -7.68 53.60
N PRO A 265 -2.82 -6.37 53.53
CA PRO A 265 -3.92 -5.67 52.81
C PRO A 265 -3.55 -4.34 52.08
N ASN A 266 -4.50 -3.84 51.27
CA ASN A 266 -4.97 -2.45 50.93
C ASN A 266 -4.35 -1.20 51.62
N PRO A 267 -4.61 0.08 51.20
CA PRO A 267 -5.39 0.60 50.05
C PRO A 267 -4.75 1.82 49.28
N ASN A 268 -5.47 2.29 48.25
CA ASN A 268 -5.47 3.61 47.54
C ASN A 268 -5.18 4.86 48.43
N PRO A 269 -5.08 6.14 47.93
CA PRO A 269 -5.19 6.69 46.56
C PRO A 269 -4.15 7.82 46.25
N SER A 270 -4.21 8.48 45.09
CA SER A 270 -4.26 9.97 44.95
C SER A 270 -3.88 10.48 43.55
N ARG A 271 -4.74 11.35 43.02
CA ARG A 271 -4.63 12.12 41.77
C ARG A 271 -4.52 13.60 42.13
N PRO A 272 -3.66 14.41 41.47
CA PRO A 272 -3.85 15.85 41.45
C PRO A 272 -4.27 16.34 40.04
N PRO A 273 -4.99 17.47 39.95
CA PRO A 273 -5.34 18.15 38.71
C PRO A 273 -4.27 19.19 38.35
N HIS A 274 -4.12 19.56 37.07
CA HIS A 274 -3.64 20.91 36.77
C HIS A 274 -4.18 21.50 35.47
N GLU A 275 -4.41 22.79 35.62
CA GLU A 275 -5.09 23.82 34.86
C GLU A 275 -4.66 24.02 33.40
N THR A 276 -5.67 24.36 32.61
CA THR A 276 -5.61 25.04 31.32
C THR A 276 -5.29 26.53 31.48
N SER A 277 -4.37 27.07 30.68
CA SER A 277 -4.36 28.50 30.35
C SER A 277 -3.98 28.72 28.87
N PRO A 278 -4.72 29.55 28.11
CA PRO A 278 -4.49 29.79 26.70
C PRO A 278 -3.74 31.10 26.47
N ASN A 279 -2.69 31.10 25.64
CA ASN A 279 -2.21 32.32 25.00
C ASN A 279 -1.88 32.05 23.52
N LYS A 280 -2.52 32.86 22.68
CA LYS A 280 -2.65 32.72 21.23
C LYS A 280 -2.03 33.97 20.59
N PRO A 281 -1.06 33.85 19.66
CA PRO A 281 -0.78 34.89 18.69
C PRO A 281 -1.43 34.61 17.32
N LEU A 282 -1.79 35.72 16.67
CA LEU A 282 -2.63 35.88 15.48
C LEU A 282 -2.06 35.29 14.17
N PRO A 283 -2.92 35.02 13.17
CA PRO A 283 -2.56 34.28 11.96
C PRO A 283 -1.80 35.13 10.94
N ARG A 284 -0.71 34.59 10.37
CA ARG A 284 -0.08 35.09 9.14
C ARG A 284 -0.95 34.75 7.91
N PRO A 285 -0.96 35.62 6.88
CA PRO A 285 -1.79 35.44 5.69
C PRO A 285 -1.39 34.21 4.87
N PRO A 286 -2.34 33.60 4.13
CA PRO A 286 -2.16 32.29 3.53
C PRO A 286 -1.18 32.35 2.35
N ILE A 287 -0.01 31.74 2.52
CA ILE A 287 0.83 31.32 1.40
C ILE A 287 0.00 30.31 0.61
N LYS A 288 -0.25 30.60 -0.67
CA LYS A 288 -0.89 29.68 -1.63
C LYS A 288 -0.04 28.41 -1.72
N LYS A 289 -0.37 27.43 -0.87
CA LYS A 289 0.19 26.08 -0.95
C LYS A 289 -0.22 25.53 -2.31
N ARG A 290 0.77 25.22 -3.15
CA ARG A 290 0.57 24.29 -4.26
C ARG A 290 -0.09 23.05 -3.67
N PHE A 291 -1.26 22.71 -4.17
CA PHE A 291 -1.94 21.47 -3.80
C PHE A 291 -1.01 20.31 -4.15
N ILE A 292 -0.46 19.66 -3.13
CA ILE A 292 0.12 18.33 -3.21
C ILE A 292 -1.04 17.40 -2.88
N PRO A 293 -1.60 16.62 -3.82
CA PRO A 293 -2.49 15.54 -3.45
C PRO A 293 -1.62 14.42 -2.85
N THR A 294 -1.39 14.48 -1.55
CA THR A 294 -0.84 13.35 -0.79
C THR A 294 -2.00 12.42 -0.45
N ILE A 295 -2.25 11.44 -1.32
CA ILE A 295 -2.90 10.19 -0.91
C ILE A 295 -2.04 9.03 -1.45
N LEU A 296 -1.23 8.44 -0.57
CA LEU A 296 -0.48 7.19 -0.76
C LEU A 296 -0.89 6.30 0.42
N PRO A 297 -1.83 5.37 0.23
CA PRO A 297 -1.47 3.98 -0.15
C PRO A 297 -2.55 3.30 -1.03
N ASP A 298 -2.19 2.53 -2.07
CA ASP A 298 -1.84 1.10 -1.93
C ASP A 298 -0.65 0.75 -2.84
N LEU A 299 0.42 0.21 -2.26
CA LEU A 299 1.73 0.03 -2.91
C LEU A 299 2.14 -1.45 -2.95
N SER A 300 1.29 -2.24 -3.60
CA SER A 300 0.27 -3.08 -2.96
C SER A 300 0.67 -3.96 -1.76
N ASN A 301 1.13 -3.28 -0.70
CA ASN A 301 1.28 -3.72 0.69
C ASN A 301 2.56 -4.51 1.03
N TYR A 302 3.73 -4.03 0.54
CA TYR A 302 5.12 -4.23 1.02
C TYR A 302 5.33 -5.23 2.19
N ASP A 303 6.18 -6.25 2.19
CA ASP A 303 7.54 -6.39 1.69
C ASP A 303 7.67 -7.70 0.88
N THR A 304 8.14 -7.63 -0.36
CA THR A 304 8.47 -8.82 -1.17
C THR A 304 9.93 -9.23 -1.05
N PHE A 305 10.72 -8.53 -0.23
CA PHE A 305 12.11 -8.85 0.04
C PHE A 305 12.30 -10.12 0.88
N GLY A 306 11.27 -10.97 1.00
CA GLY A 306 11.19 -12.19 1.80
C GLY A 306 12.55 -12.84 2.06
N TYR A 307 12.85 -13.03 3.35
CA TYR A 307 14.00 -13.76 3.85
C TYR A 307 14.05 -15.18 3.30
#